data_AF-A0A6S7IQI9-F1
#
_entry.id   AF-A0A6S7IQI9-F1
#
_cell.length_a   1.000
_cell.length_b   1.000
_cell.length_c   1.000
_cell.angle_alpha   90.00
_cell.angle_beta   90.00
_cell.angle_gamma   90.00
#
_symmetry.space_group_name_H-M   'P 1'
#
loop_
_entity.id
_entity.type
_entity.pdbx_description
1 polymer ?
#
loop_
_entity_poly.entity_id
_entity_poly.type
_entity_poly.pdbx_seq_one_letter_code
_entity_poly.pdbx_strand_id
1 'polypeptide(L)'
;MSKETQTKVKFSYNRSSRKVLIDVKHGTTVWFTGELATVLGFDQDTLIEKKTSSPYAADINGGFSSMYIYTDIVDAQFVSDVKVPLLRIVNIEGEYGNNVHASFRNLQYVPVK
;
A
#
# COMPACT_ATOMS: atom_id res chain seq x y z
N MET A 1 27.69 26.99 10.63
CA MET A 1 27.60 25.68 11.31
C MET A 1 26.12 25.33 11.44
N SER A 2 25.61 24.45 10.56
CA SER A 2 24.21 24.03 10.55
C SER A 2 23.95 23.09 11.74
N LYS A 3 22.93 23.38 12.56
CA LYS A 3 22.51 22.51 13.66
C LYS A 3 21.74 21.33 13.07
N GLU A 4 22.37 20.16 13.05
CA GLU A 4 21.70 18.89 12.73
C GLU A 4 20.64 18.61 13.79
N THR A 5 19.36 18.66 13.39
CA THR A 5 18.24 18.26 14.26
C THR A 5 18.35 16.76 14.52
N GLN A 6 18.80 16.36 15.71
CA GLN A 6 18.83 14.95 16.08
C GLN A 6 17.41 14.39 16.20
N THR A 7 16.97 13.63 15.21
CA THR A 7 15.70 12.91 15.27
C THR A 7 15.77 11.81 16.34
N LYS A 8 14.78 11.79 17.25
CA LYS A 8 14.68 10.79 18.34
C LYS A 8 14.11 9.45 17.88
N VAL A 9 13.37 9.47 16.77
CA VAL A 9 12.74 8.30 16.15
C VAL A 9 13.07 8.31 14.67
N LYS A 10 13.46 7.17 14.12
CA LYS A 10 13.71 6.98 12.68
C LYS A 10 12.89 5.82 12.17
N PHE A 11 12.04 6.08 11.18
CA PHE A 11 11.32 5.07 10.43
C PHE A 11 12.10 4.74 9.16
N SER A 12 12.14 3.47 8.79
CA SER A 12 12.76 2.99 7.55
C SER A 12 11.97 1.83 7.01
N TYR A 13 11.89 1.70 5.68
CA TYR A 13 11.19 0.60 5.03
C TYR A 13 12.20 -0.23 4.24
N ASN A 14 12.28 -1.52 4.54
CA ASN A 14 13.10 -2.43 3.77
C ASN A 14 12.29 -2.99 2.60
N ARG A 15 12.60 -2.56 1.37
CA ARG A 15 11.90 -2.99 0.15
C ARG A 15 11.99 -4.49 -0.12
N SER A 16 13.07 -5.17 0.29
CA SER A 16 13.24 -6.61 0.01
C SER A 16 12.44 -7.49 0.97
N SER A 17 12.44 -7.17 2.27
CA SER A 17 11.63 -7.90 3.25
C SER A 17 10.20 -7.36 3.37
N ARG A 18 9.92 -6.19 2.78
CA ARG A 18 8.69 -5.40 2.94
C ARG A 18 8.36 -5.08 4.40
N LYS A 19 9.38 -4.97 5.25
CA LYS A 19 9.21 -4.71 6.69
C LYS A 19 9.57 -3.28 7.05
N VAL A 20 8.86 -2.73 8.02
CA VAL A 20 9.16 -1.43 8.61
C VAL A 20 10.16 -1.64 9.76
N LEU A 21 11.20 -0.83 9.78
CA LEU A 21 12.20 -0.76 10.85
C LEU A 21 12.04 0.57 11.57
N ILE A 22 11.91 0.51 12.88
CA ILE A 22 11.72 1.68 13.73
C ILE A 22 12.88 1.71 14.70
N ASP A 23 13.71 2.73 14.60
CA ASP A 23 14.84 2.98 15.48
C ASP A 23 14.46 4.10 16.47
N VAL A 24 14.39 3.76 17.74
CA VAL A 24 13.95 4.64 18.82
C VAL A 24 15.13 4.86 19.76
N LYS A 25 15.51 6.12 19.98
CA LYS A 25 16.56 6.47 20.95
C LYS A 25 16.05 6.27 22.39
N HIS A 26 16.98 6.01 23.31
CA HIS A 26 16.68 5.84 24.74
C HIS A 26 15.78 6.96 25.29
N GLY A 27 14.76 6.56 26.06
CA GLY A 27 13.81 7.47 26.70
C GLY A 27 12.72 8.00 25.76
N THR A 28 12.56 7.42 24.57
CA THR A 28 11.44 7.69 23.66
C THR A 28 10.65 6.40 23.44
N THR A 29 9.35 6.51 23.27
CA THR A 29 8.48 5.39 22.91
C THR A 29 7.57 5.81 21.75
N VAL A 30 7.23 4.85 20.89
CA VAL A 30 6.28 5.00 19.79
C VAL A 30 5.15 4.02 20.02
N TRP A 31 3.92 4.52 20.01
CA TRP A 31 2.74 3.68 20.17
C TRP A 31 1.87 3.81 18.92
N PHE A 32 1.59 2.68 18.28
CA PHE A 32 0.64 2.63 17.17
C PHE A 32 -0.67 2.01 17.63
N THR A 33 -1.77 2.64 17.22
CA THR A 33 -3.12 2.17 17.51
C THR A 33 -3.89 1.95 16.20
N GLY A 34 -4.89 1.07 16.25
CA GLY A 34 -5.82 0.84 15.15
C GLY A 34 -5.17 0.36 13.85
N GLU A 35 -5.74 0.80 12.73
CA GLU A 35 -5.37 0.34 11.38
C GLU A 35 -3.94 0.71 10.98
N LEU A 36 -3.40 1.82 11.50
CA LEU A 36 -2.04 2.24 11.18
C LEU A 36 -1.01 1.20 11.64
N ALA A 37 -1.22 0.57 12.80
CA ALA A 37 -0.34 -0.50 13.29
C ALA A 37 -0.33 -1.67 12.29
N THR A 38 -1.51 -2.08 11.83
CA THR A 38 -1.68 -3.16 10.85
C THR A 38 -1.06 -2.82 9.51
N VAL A 39 -1.27 -1.60 8.99
CA VAL A 39 -0.66 -1.12 7.74
C VAL A 39 0.87 -1.16 7.81
N LEU A 40 1.45 -0.83 8.97
CA LEU A 40 2.89 -0.88 9.19
C LEU A 40 3.43 -2.28 9.51
N GLY A 41 2.55 -3.30 9.57
CA GLY A 41 2.90 -4.69 9.82
C GLY A 41 3.12 -5.03 11.30
N PHE A 42 2.53 -4.27 12.22
CA PHE A 42 2.51 -4.51 13.67
C PHE A 42 1.13 -4.96 14.15
N ASP A 43 1.09 -5.62 15.30
CA ASP A 43 -0.16 -5.90 16.00
C ASP A 43 -0.76 -4.60 16.57
N GLN A 44 -2.06 -4.59 16.82
CA GLN A 44 -2.72 -3.43 17.43
C GLN A 44 -2.13 -3.11 18.80
N ASP A 45 -2.08 -1.82 19.12
CA ASP A 45 -1.57 -1.29 20.38
C ASP A 45 -0.10 -1.64 20.69
N THR A 46 0.70 -1.90 19.65
CA THR A 46 2.14 -2.19 19.79
C THR A 46 2.91 -0.96 20.30
N LEU A 47 3.58 -1.12 21.44
CA LEU A 47 4.53 -0.16 22.00
C LEU A 47 5.96 -0.50 21.57
N ILE A 48 6.66 0.48 20.99
CA ILE A 48 8.03 0.34 20.50
C ILE A 48 8.95 1.27 21.29
N GLU A 49 9.83 0.68 22.10
CA GLU A 49 10.76 1.40 22.97
C GLU A 49 12.22 1.29 22.52
N LYS A 50 12.49 0.36 21.59
CA LYS A 50 13.82 0.05 21.06
C LYS A 50 13.74 -0.23 19.57
N LYS A 51 14.90 -0.34 18.95
CA LYS A 51 15.03 -0.73 17.56
C LYS A 51 14.28 -2.05 17.28
N THR A 52 13.21 -1.96 16.51
CA THR A 52 12.28 -3.07 16.25
C THR A 52 11.91 -3.12 14.78
N SER A 53 11.90 -4.32 14.21
CA SER A 53 11.37 -4.58 12.88
C SER A 53 9.96 -5.12 12.99
N SER A 54 9.08 -4.72 12.08
CA SER A 54 7.70 -5.22 12.01
C SER A 54 7.66 -6.75 11.91
N PRO A 55 6.78 -7.43 12.69
CA PRO A 55 6.62 -8.88 12.59
C PRO A 55 6.12 -9.29 11.21
N TYR A 56 5.24 -8.48 10.60
CA TYR A 56 4.63 -8.75 9.29
C TYR A 56 5.11 -7.79 8.20
N ALA A 57 4.83 -8.13 6.95
CA ALA A 57 5.05 -7.23 5.83
C ALA A 57 4.07 -6.05 5.92
N ALA A 58 4.57 -4.84 5.72
CA ALA A 58 3.77 -3.63 5.71
C ALA A 58 3.05 -3.47 4.37
N ASP A 59 1.81 -3.00 4.42
CA ASP A 59 1.03 -2.62 3.26
C ASP A 59 1.21 -1.13 2.95
N ILE A 60 2.40 -0.78 2.46
CA ILE A 60 2.74 0.61 2.14
C ILE A 60 1.91 1.21 1.00
N ASN A 61 1.21 0.38 0.23
CA ASN A 61 0.34 0.80 -0.87
C ASN A 61 -1.13 0.90 -0.44
N GLY A 62 -1.45 0.63 0.84
CA GLY A 62 -2.78 0.77 1.41
C GLY A 62 -3.84 -0.08 0.70
N GLY A 63 -3.47 -1.24 0.17
CA GLY A 63 -4.38 -2.14 -0.54
C GLY A 63 -4.75 -1.71 -1.97
N PHE A 64 -4.28 -0.56 -2.44
CA PHE A 64 -4.55 -0.07 -3.79
C PHE A 64 -3.53 -0.62 -4.80
N SER A 65 -3.67 -1.90 -5.15
CA SER A 65 -2.85 -2.56 -6.19
C SER A 65 -3.51 -2.55 -7.57
N SER A 66 -4.83 -2.35 -7.63
CA SER A 66 -5.59 -2.49 -8.87
C SER A 66 -6.75 -1.50 -8.95
N MET A 67 -7.06 -1.08 -10.18
CA MET A 67 -8.17 -0.21 -10.52
C MET A 67 -9.11 -0.94 -11.49
N TYR A 68 -10.41 -0.89 -11.18
CA TYR A 68 -11.46 -1.56 -11.95
C TYR A 68 -12.11 -0.55 -12.89
N ILE A 69 -12.10 -0.84 -14.18
CA ILE A 69 -12.66 0.03 -15.23
C ILE A 69 -14.02 -0.52 -15.65
N TYR A 70 -15.08 0.21 -15.33
CA TYR A 70 -16.45 -0.13 -15.69
C TYR A 70 -16.89 0.63 -16.95
N THR A 71 -17.83 0.06 -17.70
CA THR A 71 -18.45 0.72 -18.87
C THR A 71 -19.86 0.19 -19.06
N ASP A 72 -20.72 0.97 -19.70
CA ASP A 72 -22.09 0.60 -20.04
C ASP A 72 -22.21 -0.17 -21.36
N ILE A 73 -21.15 -0.25 -22.16
CA ILE A 73 -21.11 -0.90 -23.48
C ILE A 73 -21.01 -2.42 -23.37
N VAL A 74 -20.26 -2.91 -22.39
CA VAL A 74 -20.02 -4.35 -22.22
C VAL A 74 -21.15 -5.02 -21.45
N ASP A 75 -21.37 -6.29 -21.75
CA ASP A 75 -22.25 -7.13 -20.95
C ASP A 75 -21.71 -7.34 -19.54
N ALA A 76 -22.62 -7.55 -18.60
CA ALA A 76 -22.25 -7.78 -17.21
C ALA A 76 -21.60 -9.16 -17.05
N GLN A 77 -20.40 -9.19 -16.47
CA GLN A 77 -19.59 -10.37 -16.22
C GLN A 77 -19.45 -10.62 -14.72
N PHE A 78 -19.21 -11.86 -14.32
CA PHE A 78 -18.96 -12.19 -12.92
C PHE A 78 -17.55 -11.78 -12.52
N VAL A 79 -17.46 -10.99 -11.45
CA VAL A 79 -16.23 -10.54 -10.83
C VAL A 79 -16.35 -10.83 -9.34
N SER A 80 -15.58 -11.79 -8.85
CA SER A 80 -15.78 -12.37 -7.51
C SER A 80 -17.22 -12.90 -7.37
N ASP A 81 -18.03 -12.24 -6.56
CA ASP A 81 -19.39 -12.60 -6.15
C ASP A 81 -20.44 -11.65 -6.76
N VAL A 82 -20.03 -10.68 -7.57
CA VAL A 82 -20.93 -9.67 -8.16
C VAL A 82 -20.89 -9.72 -9.69
N LYS A 83 -22.05 -9.56 -10.32
CA LYS A 83 -22.16 -9.42 -11.78
C LYS A 83 -22.14 -7.94 -12.16
N VAL A 84 -21.10 -7.49 -12.85
CA VAL A 84 -20.85 -6.07 -13.16
C VAL A 84 -20.35 -5.90 -14.59
N PRO A 85 -20.63 -4.77 -15.27
CA PRO A 85 -20.15 -4.52 -16.62
C PRO A 85 -18.70 -4.00 -16.58
N LEU A 86 -17.79 -4.91 -16.21
CA LEU A 86 -16.37 -4.64 -16.07
C LEU A 86 -15.66 -4.77 -17.42
N LEU A 87 -14.97 -3.71 -17.84
CA LEU A 87 -14.15 -3.71 -19.06
C LEU A 87 -12.78 -4.34 -18.82
N ARG A 88 -12.10 -3.94 -17.73
CA ARG A 88 -10.74 -4.38 -17.40
C ARG A 88 -10.37 -4.06 -15.96
N ILE A 89 -9.44 -4.84 -15.41
CA ILE A 89 -8.69 -4.52 -14.20
C ILE A 89 -7.28 -4.08 -14.62
N VAL A 90 -6.84 -2.91 -14.16
CA VAL A 90 -5.50 -2.39 -14.42
C VAL A 90 -4.71 -2.30 -13.12
N ASN A 91 -3.42 -2.61 -13.16
CA ASN A 91 -2.57 -2.45 -11.98
C ASN A 91 -2.29 -0.97 -11.73
N ILE A 92 -2.30 -0.57 -10.46
CA ILE A 92 -1.85 0.75 -10.05
C ILE A 92 -0.33 0.66 -9.91
N GLU A 93 0.36 1.47 -10.70
CA GLU A 93 1.82 1.53 -10.75
C GLU A 93 2.29 2.97 -10.57
N GLY A 94 3.57 3.15 -10.26
CA GLY A 94 4.18 4.47 -10.04
C GLY A 94 4.23 4.88 -8.57
N GLU A 95 4.87 6.04 -8.33
CA GLU A 95 4.97 6.66 -7.00
C GLU A 95 3.94 7.78 -6.87
N TYR A 96 3.62 8.15 -5.63
CA TYR A 96 2.68 9.24 -5.35
C TYR A 96 3.08 10.53 -6.09
N GLY A 97 2.13 11.13 -6.80
CA GLY A 97 2.32 12.36 -7.58
C GLY A 97 2.75 12.13 -9.03
N ASN A 98 3.07 10.89 -9.44
CA ASN A 98 3.38 10.59 -10.83
C ASN A 98 2.10 10.48 -11.68
N ASN A 99 2.13 10.99 -12.91
CA ASN A 99 1.13 10.69 -13.91
C ASN A 99 1.58 9.44 -14.70
N VAL A 100 0.78 8.37 -14.65
CA VAL A 100 1.11 7.11 -15.32
C VAL A 100 0.19 6.92 -16.52
N HIS A 101 0.80 6.77 -17.69
CA HIS A 101 0.10 6.45 -18.94
C HIS A 101 0.30 4.98 -19.29
N ALA A 102 -0.79 4.24 -19.46
CA ALA A 102 -0.77 2.82 -19.81
C ALA A 102 -1.32 2.58 -21.22
N SER A 103 -0.52 1.98 -22.09
CA SER A 103 -0.93 1.56 -23.43
C SER A 103 -1.10 0.05 -23.50
N PHE A 104 -2.29 -0.41 -23.82
CA PHE A 104 -2.61 -1.84 -23.87
C PHE A 104 -2.63 -2.31 -25.32
N ARG A 105 -1.61 -3.09 -25.71
CA ARG A 105 -1.45 -3.58 -27.09
C ARG A 105 -2.19 -4.89 -27.37
N ASN A 106 -2.49 -5.66 -26.33
CA ASN A 106 -3.23 -6.91 -26.45
C ASN A 106 -4.73 -6.61 -26.48
N LEU A 107 -5.38 -6.97 -27.59
CA LEU A 107 -6.83 -6.87 -27.74
C LEU A 107 -7.49 -7.88 -26.79
N GLN A 108 -8.45 -7.39 -26.01
CA GLN A 108 -9.35 -8.24 -25.23
C GLN A 108 -10.74 -8.13 -25.85
N TYR A 109 -11.29 -9.27 -26.26
CA TYR A 109 -12.65 -9.36 -26.75
C TYR A 109 -13.57 -9.56 -25.55
N VAL A 110 -14.52 -8.65 -25.38
CA VAL A 110 -15.51 -8.67 -24.32
C VAL A 110 -16.89 -8.62 -24.96
N PRO A 111 -17.86 -9.45 -24.53
CA PRO A 111 -19.22 -9.38 -25.05
C PRO A 111 -19.83 -7.99 -24.82
N VAL A 112 -20.57 -7.52 -25.82
CA VAL A 112 -21.29 -6.23 -25.80
C VAL A 112 -22.79 -6.49 -25.69
N LYS A 113 -23.51 -5.51 -25.14
CA LYS A 113 -24.97 -5.54 -25.07
C LYS A 113 -25.63 -5.54 -26.45
#